data_AF-A0A453QAC2-F1
#
_entry.id   AF-A0A453QAC2-F1
#
_cell.length_a   1.000
_cell.length_b   1.000
_cell.length_c   1.000
_cell.angle_alpha   90.00
_cell.angle_beta   90.00
_cell.angle_gamma   90.00
#
_symmetry.space_group_name_H-M   'P 1'
#
loop_
_entity.id
_entity.type
_entity.pdbx_description
1 polymer ?
#
loop_
_entity_poly.entity_id
_entity_poly.type
_entity_poly.pdbx_seq_one_letter_code
_entity_poly.pdbx_strand_id
1 'polypeptide(L)'
;TRPPDMYDPGGSSSSRPRGADELQPEVVLYTASRRRGRTSADRYALCALLRGYGLAVDVRDVSRSKAHRCELKSLLAARGCAFSLPQLLVGGRLVGGPDDVRQLHRAAGLRPLLDGAPRPSPAFVCQACKRVGSVPCPKCSEPRNKMLAHGIIEEEEEERVVLFYPTQGVEEGGEQQDVVSWSNTIGVIGRDLFIYCLHRLSRWEYGAIASLNHDFNSVVRNGDIYRLRRKNGVAEHWLYLSCGNNPPEWEAYDPSTGRWIQVPNIPPAQIVIWESLAVGTELLVFGSWGRVALRYSILTNSWTGLADAMNTPRYSFGSASVGEKAYVAGGVDSSLINVLSCAEMYDSETHTWTPLPSMNRARYGCSGAFMDGKFYVIGGNSSSRELLTCGEEYDLILRSWRLIDNMSQGLNQTSRGGPVLLAVVNNELYAADYREDELKQYDKQDNKWITLGKLPVRSKQEGSDIRFRACGDRLIVIGSPNNSSDEEVVELHSWTPDGQPPVWNLLTTKPQGVYRIVCAVMGC
;
A
#
# COMPACT_ATOMS: atom_id res chain seq x y z
N THR A 1 58.24 -11.84 -52.00
CA THR A 1 57.04 -11.96 -52.87
C THR A 1 56.11 -12.99 -52.27
N ARG A 2 54.80 -12.82 -52.49
CA ARG A 2 53.66 -13.53 -51.87
C ARG A 2 53.82 -15.06 -51.65
N PRO A 3 53.08 -15.63 -50.66
CA PRO A 3 52.88 -17.07 -50.46
C PRO A 3 51.90 -17.62 -51.53
N PRO A 4 51.61 -18.96 -51.64
CA PRO A 4 50.59 -19.60 -50.78
C PRO A 4 50.73 -21.13 -50.53
N ASP A 5 50.08 -21.56 -49.43
CA ASP A 5 49.29 -22.77 -49.15
C ASP A 5 49.64 -24.17 -49.71
N MET A 6 49.66 -25.18 -48.82
CA MET A 6 48.78 -26.38 -48.90
C MET A 6 48.90 -27.34 -47.69
N TYR A 7 47.73 -27.73 -47.14
CA TYR A 7 47.27 -29.04 -46.61
C TYR A 7 48.07 -29.90 -45.57
N ASP A 8 47.40 -30.10 -44.40
CA ASP A 8 47.08 -31.33 -43.58
C ASP A 8 48.10 -32.50 -43.42
N PRO A 9 48.04 -33.44 -42.40
CA PRO A 9 46.97 -33.76 -41.43
C PRO A 9 47.39 -34.16 -39.98
N GLY A 10 46.42 -34.31 -39.06
CA GLY A 10 46.43 -35.40 -38.06
C GLY A 10 46.92 -35.14 -36.61
N GLY A 11 45.97 -34.93 -35.68
CA GLY A 11 45.79 -35.68 -34.42
C GLY A 11 46.82 -35.63 -33.27
N SER A 12 46.44 -35.06 -32.12
CA SER A 12 46.06 -35.82 -30.89
C SER A 12 46.13 -35.00 -29.59
N SER A 13 45.04 -35.07 -28.81
CA SER A 13 44.91 -34.93 -27.33
C SER A 13 45.37 -33.61 -26.67
N SER A 14 44.74 -32.98 -25.70
CA SER A 14 43.68 -33.22 -24.71
C SER A 14 43.23 -31.81 -24.27
N SER A 15 42.05 -31.46 -23.76
CA SER A 15 41.20 -32.10 -22.76
C SER A 15 39.89 -31.29 -22.71
N ARG A 16 38.75 -31.98 -22.63
CA ARG A 16 37.49 -31.39 -22.15
C ARG A 16 37.59 -31.22 -20.63
N PRO A 17 36.85 -30.25 -20.07
CA PRO A 17 35.85 -30.62 -19.09
C PRO A 17 34.45 -30.23 -19.57
N ARG A 18 33.52 -31.18 -19.41
CA ARG A 18 32.07 -30.94 -19.41
C ARG A 18 31.70 -30.15 -18.15
N GLY A 19 30.68 -29.28 -18.24
CA GLY A 19 29.95 -28.82 -17.07
C GLY A 19 29.52 -27.35 -17.11
N ALA A 20 28.64 -26.97 -18.03
CA ALA A 20 27.76 -25.81 -17.91
C ALA A 20 26.71 -25.91 -19.02
N ASP A 21 25.63 -26.67 -18.79
CA ASP A 21 24.40 -26.41 -19.52
C ASP A 21 23.89 -25.05 -19.05
N GLU A 22 24.13 -24.01 -19.85
CA GLU A 22 23.40 -22.75 -19.75
C GLU A 22 21.92 -23.07 -20.01
N LEU A 23 21.14 -23.25 -18.94
CA LEU A 23 19.69 -23.28 -18.99
C LEU A 23 19.21 -21.95 -19.57
N GLN A 24 18.89 -21.95 -20.87
CA GLN A 24 18.09 -20.89 -21.50
C GLN A 24 16.83 -20.67 -20.65
N PRO A 25 16.46 -19.43 -20.29
CA PRO A 25 15.28 -19.22 -19.48
C PRO A 25 14.03 -19.62 -20.27
N GLU A 26 13.21 -20.45 -19.63
CA GLU A 26 12.13 -21.17 -20.29
C GLU A 26 10.86 -20.32 -20.45
N VAL A 27 10.66 -19.31 -19.59
CA VAL A 27 9.56 -18.36 -19.72
C VAL A 27 10.13 -16.95 -19.73
N VAL A 28 10.09 -16.30 -20.89
CA VAL A 28 10.70 -14.99 -21.12
C VAL A 28 9.64 -13.97 -21.48
N LEU A 29 9.55 -12.87 -20.74
CA LEU A 29 8.65 -11.76 -21.03
C LEU A 29 9.45 -10.54 -21.50
N TYR A 30 9.35 -10.21 -22.78
CA TYR A 30 9.97 -9.00 -23.33
C TYR A 30 9.11 -7.77 -23.08
N THR A 31 9.72 -6.70 -22.59
CA THR A 31 9.06 -5.45 -22.19
C THR A 31 9.86 -4.23 -22.64
N ALA A 32 9.29 -3.01 -22.57
CA ALA A 32 10.01 -1.77 -22.83
C ALA A 32 9.69 -0.69 -21.78
N SER A 33 10.72 -0.16 -21.12
CA SER A 33 10.60 0.82 -20.03
C SER A 33 10.22 2.25 -20.45
N ARG A 34 9.92 2.53 -21.74
CA ARG A 34 9.76 3.91 -22.26
C ARG A 34 8.36 4.31 -22.76
N ARG A 35 7.30 3.58 -22.42
CA ARG A 35 5.92 4.04 -22.67
C ARG A 35 5.09 4.00 -21.38
N ARG A 36 4.69 5.19 -20.88
CA ARG A 36 3.72 5.35 -19.80
C ARG A 36 2.33 4.97 -20.32
N GLY A 37 1.60 4.12 -19.60
CA GLY A 37 0.24 3.66 -19.94
C GLY A 37 0.07 2.14 -19.96
N ARG A 38 -0.91 1.66 -20.75
CA ARG A 38 -1.43 0.26 -20.87
C ARG A 38 -0.37 -0.85 -20.78
N THR A 39 0.83 -0.61 -21.31
CA THR A 39 1.98 -1.52 -21.31
C THR A 39 2.53 -1.89 -19.92
N SER A 40 2.41 -1.02 -18.92
CA SER A 40 2.84 -1.35 -17.54
C SER A 40 1.83 -2.27 -16.85
N ALA A 41 0.53 -1.99 -16.99
CA ALA A 41 -0.56 -2.81 -16.45
C ALA A 41 -0.58 -4.20 -17.08
N ASP A 42 -0.41 -4.29 -18.40
CA ASP A 42 -0.35 -5.56 -19.12
C ASP A 42 0.85 -6.41 -18.70
N ARG A 43 2.01 -5.79 -18.44
CA ARG A 43 3.18 -6.47 -17.88
C ARG A 43 2.89 -7.06 -16.50
N TYR A 44 2.30 -6.28 -15.61
CA TYR A 44 1.95 -6.76 -14.27
C TYR A 44 0.93 -7.88 -14.30
N ALA A 45 -0.10 -7.76 -15.14
CA ALA A 45 -1.13 -8.79 -15.32
C ALA A 45 -0.54 -10.10 -15.85
N LEU A 46 0.35 -10.05 -16.84
CA LEU A 46 1.02 -11.25 -17.36
C LEU A 46 1.95 -11.89 -16.34
N CYS A 47 2.74 -11.09 -15.61
CA CYS A 47 3.60 -11.61 -14.55
C CYS A 47 2.77 -12.24 -13.41
N ALA A 48 1.64 -11.64 -13.03
CA ALA A 48 0.75 -12.18 -12.01
C ALA A 48 0.11 -13.50 -12.47
N LEU A 49 -0.36 -13.55 -13.72
CA LEU A 49 -0.91 -14.76 -14.34
C LEU A 49 0.12 -15.91 -14.32
N LEU A 50 1.32 -15.68 -14.81
CA LEU A 50 2.38 -16.70 -14.89
C LEU A 50 2.88 -17.15 -13.51
N ARG A 51 2.92 -16.24 -12.52
CA ARG A 51 3.16 -16.59 -11.12
C ARG A 51 2.05 -17.44 -10.53
N GLY A 52 0.80 -17.23 -10.94
CA GLY A 52 -0.32 -18.10 -10.59
C GLY A 52 -0.14 -19.55 -11.05
N TYR A 53 0.65 -19.77 -12.11
CA TYR A 53 1.07 -21.10 -12.58
C TYR A 53 2.34 -21.63 -11.88
N GLY A 54 2.92 -20.91 -10.91
CA GLY A 54 4.13 -21.31 -10.20
C GLY A 54 5.42 -21.20 -11.01
N LEU A 55 5.41 -20.44 -12.12
CA LEU A 55 6.55 -20.32 -13.03
C LEU A 55 7.40 -19.09 -12.72
N ALA A 56 8.73 -19.28 -12.77
CA ALA A 56 9.67 -18.17 -12.76
C ALA A 56 9.71 -17.50 -14.14
N VAL A 57 9.52 -16.19 -14.19
CA VAL A 57 9.49 -15.40 -15.44
C VAL A 57 10.73 -14.54 -15.54
N ASP A 58 11.53 -14.75 -16.57
CA ASP A 58 12.64 -13.86 -16.93
C ASP A 58 12.10 -12.65 -17.70
N VAL A 59 12.08 -11.48 -17.05
CA VAL A 59 11.55 -10.25 -17.65
C VAL A 59 12.69 -9.48 -18.31
N ARG A 60 12.71 -9.48 -19.65
CA ARG A 60 13.75 -8.82 -20.45
C ARG A 60 13.29 -7.46 -20.96
N ASP A 61 14.01 -6.41 -20.57
CA ASP A 61 13.75 -5.06 -21.08
C ASP A 61 14.54 -4.78 -22.35
N VAL A 62 13.83 -4.68 -23.47
CA VAL A 62 14.44 -4.38 -24.78
C VAL A 62 14.86 -2.91 -24.90
N SER A 63 14.34 -2.00 -24.08
CA SER A 63 14.79 -0.61 -24.10
C SER A 63 16.21 -0.45 -23.52
N ARG A 64 16.63 -1.37 -22.65
CA ARG A 64 17.89 -1.33 -21.91
C ARG A 64 19.00 -2.20 -22.50
N SER A 65 18.65 -3.19 -23.34
CA SER A 65 19.63 -4.13 -23.91
C SER A 65 19.53 -4.19 -25.43
N LYS A 66 20.65 -3.98 -26.12
CA LYS A 66 20.76 -4.20 -27.57
C LYS A 66 20.67 -5.70 -27.90
N ALA A 67 21.18 -6.57 -27.02
CA ALA A 67 21.10 -8.02 -27.17
C ALA A 67 19.65 -8.52 -27.14
N HIS A 68 18.86 -8.11 -26.12
CA HIS A 68 17.44 -8.48 -26.03
C HIS A 68 16.62 -7.94 -27.22
N ARG A 69 16.99 -6.78 -27.76
CA ARG A 69 16.37 -6.24 -28.99
C ARG A 69 16.67 -7.08 -30.21
N CYS A 70 17.92 -7.50 -30.40
CA CYS A 70 18.31 -8.32 -31.55
C CYS A 70 17.65 -9.69 -31.47
N GLU A 71 17.65 -10.32 -30.29
CA GLU A 71 17.00 -11.60 -30.03
C GLU A 71 15.50 -11.56 -30.33
N LEU A 72 14.78 -10.58 -29.78
CA LEU A 72 13.35 -10.39 -30.04
C LEU A 72 13.07 -10.13 -31.52
N LYS A 73 13.91 -9.33 -32.20
CA LYS A 73 13.78 -9.06 -33.64
C LYS A 73 14.00 -10.31 -34.48
N SER A 74 14.98 -11.15 -34.15
CA SER A 74 15.22 -12.42 -34.86
C SER A 74 14.05 -13.39 -34.69
N LEU A 75 13.46 -13.47 -33.50
CA LEU A 75 12.28 -14.30 -33.23
C LEU A 75 11.02 -13.82 -33.97
N LEU A 76 10.89 -12.49 -34.15
CA LEU A 76 9.71 -11.88 -34.78
C LEU A 76 9.83 -11.71 -36.30
N ALA A 77 11.05 -11.71 -36.85
CA ALA A 77 11.29 -11.70 -38.29
C ALA A 77 10.63 -12.88 -39.01
N ALA A 78 10.40 -14.00 -38.30
CA ALA A 78 9.68 -15.17 -38.81
C ALA A 78 8.16 -14.96 -39.02
N ARG A 79 7.55 -13.90 -38.45
CA ARG A 79 6.09 -13.65 -38.49
C ARG A 79 5.64 -12.52 -39.41
N GLY A 80 6.55 -11.67 -39.90
CA GLY A 80 6.24 -10.67 -40.92
C GLY A 80 5.23 -9.56 -40.54
N CYS A 81 4.87 -9.38 -39.26
CA CYS A 81 3.84 -8.41 -38.83
C CYS A 81 4.35 -7.41 -37.78
N ALA A 82 3.71 -6.24 -37.71
CA ALA A 82 3.92 -5.25 -36.66
C ALA A 82 3.40 -5.79 -35.31
N PHE A 83 4.15 -5.55 -34.22
CA PHE A 83 3.84 -6.07 -32.88
C PHE A 83 3.93 -4.98 -31.80
N SER A 84 3.19 -5.18 -30.72
CA SER A 84 3.22 -4.34 -29.52
C SER A 84 3.88 -5.10 -28.36
N LEU A 85 4.52 -4.38 -27.43
CA LEU A 85 5.06 -4.97 -26.21
C LEU A 85 4.03 -4.85 -25.07
N PRO A 86 4.01 -5.80 -24.10
CA PRO A 86 4.96 -6.89 -23.90
C PRO A 86 4.72 -8.14 -24.79
N GLN A 87 5.71 -9.02 -24.89
CA GLN A 87 5.64 -10.28 -25.66
C GLN A 87 6.14 -11.46 -24.82
N LEU A 88 5.36 -12.55 -24.74
CA LEU A 88 5.67 -13.73 -23.94
C LEU A 88 6.25 -14.86 -24.81
N LEU A 89 7.33 -15.46 -24.33
CA LEU A 89 7.96 -16.68 -24.83
C LEU A 89 7.85 -17.79 -23.78
N VAL A 90 7.54 -19.01 -24.21
CA VAL A 90 7.53 -20.22 -23.37
C VAL A 90 8.25 -21.34 -24.11
N GLY A 91 9.29 -21.92 -23.53
CA GLY A 91 10.12 -22.98 -24.13
C GLY A 91 10.71 -22.59 -25.48
N GLY A 92 11.10 -21.32 -25.66
CA GLY A 92 11.58 -20.78 -26.94
C GLY A 92 10.49 -20.52 -28.00
N ARG A 93 9.20 -20.81 -27.70
CA ARG A 93 8.07 -20.55 -28.58
C ARG A 93 7.41 -19.21 -28.22
N LEU A 94 7.20 -18.35 -29.22
CA LEU A 94 6.49 -17.09 -29.05
C LEU A 94 4.99 -17.35 -28.86
N VAL A 95 4.47 -17.02 -27.68
CA VAL A 95 3.05 -17.11 -27.34
C VAL A 95 2.30 -15.89 -27.86
N GLY A 96 2.85 -14.68 -27.70
CA GLY A 96 2.28 -13.45 -28.23
C GLY A 96 2.17 -12.32 -27.20
N GLY A 97 1.34 -11.32 -27.51
CA GLY A 97 1.07 -10.18 -26.65
C GLY A 97 0.04 -10.45 -25.55
N PRO A 98 -0.30 -9.45 -24.72
CA PRO A 98 -1.25 -9.61 -23.62
C PRO A 98 -2.61 -10.16 -24.04
N ASP A 99 -3.15 -9.71 -25.18
CA ASP A 99 -4.46 -10.13 -25.65
C ASP A 99 -4.44 -11.56 -26.20
N ASP A 100 -3.36 -11.97 -26.86
CA ASP A 100 -3.14 -13.35 -27.32
C ASP A 100 -3.06 -14.31 -26.11
N VAL A 101 -2.29 -13.93 -25.08
CA VAL A 101 -2.15 -14.72 -23.85
C VAL A 101 -3.47 -14.80 -23.10
N ARG A 102 -4.25 -13.71 -23.02
CA ARG A 102 -5.59 -13.72 -22.43
C ARG A 102 -6.55 -14.62 -23.20
N GLN A 103 -6.52 -14.57 -24.53
CA GLN A 103 -7.36 -15.41 -25.37
C GLN A 103 -7.01 -16.89 -25.21
N LEU A 104 -5.72 -17.22 -25.21
CA LEU A 104 -5.22 -18.58 -24.97
C LEU A 104 -5.54 -19.08 -23.55
N HIS A 105 -5.46 -18.19 -22.55
CA HIS A 105 -5.84 -18.53 -21.18
C HIS A 105 -7.35 -18.81 -21.07
N ARG A 106 -8.20 -17.96 -21.68
CA ARG A 106 -9.66 -18.16 -21.74
C ARG A 106 -10.07 -19.43 -22.48
N ALA A 107 -9.33 -19.80 -23.52
CA ALA A 107 -9.56 -21.00 -24.31
C ALA A 107 -8.88 -22.27 -23.72
N ALA A 108 -8.32 -22.19 -22.51
CA ALA A 108 -7.53 -23.25 -21.86
C ALA A 108 -6.27 -23.74 -22.63
N GLY A 109 -5.93 -23.14 -23.78
CA GLY A 109 -4.77 -23.50 -24.61
C GLY A 109 -3.42 -23.04 -24.07
N LEU A 110 -3.40 -22.14 -23.07
CA LEU A 110 -2.15 -21.68 -22.45
C LEU A 110 -1.53 -22.74 -21.52
N ARG A 111 -2.36 -23.54 -20.83
CA ARG A 111 -1.89 -24.47 -19.79
C ARG A 111 -1.02 -25.63 -20.35
N PRO A 112 -1.36 -26.30 -21.47
CA PRO A 112 -0.49 -27.31 -22.08
C PRO A 112 0.88 -26.77 -22.52
N LEU A 113 0.96 -25.47 -22.87
CA LEU A 113 2.23 -24.82 -23.22
C LEU A 113 3.10 -24.58 -21.99
N LEU A 114 2.48 -24.32 -20.84
CA LEU A 114 3.15 -24.01 -19.57
C LEU A 114 3.52 -25.28 -18.78
N ASP A 115 2.71 -26.34 -18.84
CA ASP A 115 2.96 -27.61 -18.14
C ASP A 115 4.18 -28.38 -18.69
N GLY A 116 4.60 -28.09 -19.93
CA GLY A 116 5.84 -28.61 -20.50
C GLY A 116 7.12 -27.90 -20.02
N ALA A 117 7.02 -26.87 -19.18
CA ALA A 117 8.17 -26.15 -18.62
C ALA A 117 8.56 -26.72 -17.23
N PRO A 118 9.81 -27.13 -16.99
CA PRO A 118 10.25 -27.61 -15.68
C PRO A 118 10.15 -26.54 -14.59
N ARG A 119 9.88 -27.00 -13.36
CA ARG A 119 9.64 -26.15 -12.19
C ARG A 119 10.93 -25.95 -11.38
N PRO A 120 11.14 -24.78 -10.75
CA PRO A 120 12.32 -24.54 -9.92
C PRO A 120 12.35 -25.49 -8.71
N SER A 121 13.57 -25.88 -8.31
CA SER A 121 13.83 -26.79 -7.20
C SER A 121 13.37 -26.24 -5.83
N PRO A 122 13.14 -27.11 -4.83
CA PRO A 122 12.67 -26.69 -3.51
C PRO A 122 13.58 -25.64 -2.88
N ALA A 123 12.97 -24.60 -2.31
CA ALA A 123 13.72 -23.58 -1.58
C ALA A 123 14.12 -24.10 -0.19
N PHE A 124 15.38 -23.86 0.19
CA PHE A 124 15.88 -24.15 1.53
C PHE A 124 15.89 -22.88 2.37
N VAL A 125 15.55 -23.01 3.65
CA VAL A 125 15.62 -21.91 4.63
C VAL A 125 16.69 -22.21 5.67
N CYS A 126 17.66 -21.32 5.82
CA CYS A 126 18.65 -21.40 6.89
C CYS A 126 18.00 -20.98 8.21
N GLN A 127 17.97 -21.86 9.21
CA GLN A 127 17.33 -21.52 10.49
C GLN A 127 18.06 -20.44 11.28
N ALA A 128 19.38 -20.31 11.10
CA ALA A 128 20.22 -19.34 11.83
C ALA A 128 20.11 -17.91 11.28
N CYS A 129 20.13 -17.73 9.96
CA CYS A 129 20.14 -16.40 9.33
C CYS A 129 18.93 -16.10 8.45
N LYS A 130 17.95 -17.01 8.40
CA LYS A 130 16.69 -16.90 7.62
C LYS A 130 16.88 -16.68 6.11
N ARG A 131 18.09 -16.91 5.60
CA ARG A 131 18.39 -16.86 4.16
C ARG A 131 17.63 -17.97 3.43
N VAL A 132 16.89 -17.58 2.38
CA VAL A 132 16.20 -18.48 1.46
C VAL A 132 17.04 -18.64 0.18
N GLY A 133 17.25 -19.87 -0.28
CA GLY A 133 18.00 -20.12 -1.51
C GLY A 133 17.97 -21.58 -1.95
N SER A 134 18.40 -21.85 -3.18
CA SER A 134 18.48 -23.19 -3.78
C SER A 134 19.74 -23.96 -3.37
N VAL A 135 20.60 -23.37 -2.53
CA VAL A 135 21.91 -23.91 -2.14
C VAL A 135 22.11 -23.73 -0.63
N PRO A 136 22.73 -24.69 0.09
CA PRO A 136 22.99 -24.57 1.51
C PRO A 136 23.75 -23.30 1.89
N CYS A 137 23.40 -22.69 3.03
CA CYS A 137 23.97 -21.40 3.42
C CYS A 137 25.48 -21.51 3.71
N PRO A 138 26.35 -20.87 2.91
CA PRO A 138 27.81 -21.03 3.03
C PRO A 138 28.41 -20.28 4.23
N LYS A 139 27.65 -19.40 4.88
CA LYS A 139 28.13 -18.59 6.02
C LYS A 139 27.74 -19.15 7.39
N CYS A 140 26.79 -20.09 7.44
CA CYS A 140 26.22 -20.60 8.70
C CYS A 140 26.40 -22.12 8.84
N SER A 141 27.36 -22.69 8.13
CA SER A 141 27.61 -24.12 7.96
C SER A 141 28.24 -24.78 9.21
N GLU A 142 27.66 -24.56 10.38
CA GLU A 142 27.90 -25.40 11.55
C GLU A 142 26.92 -26.58 11.55
N PRO A 143 27.35 -27.78 11.95
CA PRO A 143 26.52 -28.99 11.92
C PRO A 143 25.28 -28.94 12.84
N ARG A 144 25.15 -27.93 13.71
CA ARG A 144 23.97 -27.72 14.57
C ARG A 144 22.85 -26.92 13.90
N ASN A 145 23.08 -26.29 12.76
CA ASN A 145 22.08 -25.53 12.02
C ASN A 145 21.39 -26.43 10.98
N LYS A 146 20.26 -27.04 11.36
CA LYS A 146 19.43 -27.82 10.42
C LYS A 146 18.83 -26.91 9.34
N MET A 147 18.93 -27.30 8.06
CA MET A 147 18.20 -26.67 6.97
C MET A 147 16.86 -27.36 6.79
N LEU A 148 15.77 -26.59 6.74
CA LEU A 148 14.46 -27.13 6.40
C LEU A 148 14.26 -27.03 4.90
N ALA A 149 14.01 -28.17 4.25
CA ALA A 149 13.37 -28.20 2.95
C ALA A 149 11.91 -27.83 3.16
N HIS A 150 11.39 -26.85 2.43
CA HIS A 150 9.94 -26.70 2.37
C HIS A 150 9.38 -27.79 1.46
N GLY A 151 8.98 -28.90 2.08
CA GLY A 151 8.23 -30.01 1.48
C GLY A 151 7.61 -30.88 2.58
N ILE A 152 6.30 -30.74 2.77
CA ILE A 152 5.28 -31.67 3.33
C ILE A 152 5.81 -33.13 3.53
N ILE A 153 5.73 -33.88 4.65
CA ILE A 153 5.21 -33.86 6.04
C ILE A 153 6.07 -34.87 6.86
N GLU A 154 6.24 -34.74 8.20
CA GLU A 154 5.76 -35.65 9.28
C GLU A 154 6.47 -35.20 10.58
N GLU A 155 5.92 -35.11 11.80
CA GLU A 155 4.63 -35.37 12.45
C GLU A 155 4.62 -34.45 13.70
N GLU A 156 3.55 -33.69 13.95
CA GLU A 156 3.03 -33.37 15.31
C GLU A 156 1.73 -32.54 15.16
N GLU A 157 0.62 -33.20 15.49
CA GLU A 157 -0.75 -32.72 15.77
C GLU A 157 -1.27 -31.48 15.01
N GLU A 158 -1.75 -31.69 13.78
CA GLU A 158 -2.54 -30.72 13.02
C GLU A 158 -4.06 -30.93 13.20
N GLU A 159 -4.79 -29.85 13.51
CA GLU A 159 -6.17 -29.64 13.06
C GLU A 159 -6.18 -29.74 11.53
N ARG A 160 -6.65 -30.88 11.01
CA ARG A 160 -6.70 -31.16 9.56
C ARG A 160 -7.67 -30.21 8.85
N VAL A 161 -7.14 -29.20 8.17
CA VAL A 161 -7.81 -28.61 7.00
C VAL A 161 -7.38 -29.40 5.77
N VAL A 162 -8.24 -30.32 5.34
CA VAL A 162 -8.03 -31.10 4.12
C VAL A 162 -8.22 -30.19 2.91
N LEU A 163 -7.11 -29.73 2.31
CA LEU A 163 -7.12 -29.13 0.98
C LEU A 163 -7.17 -30.25 -0.06
N PHE A 164 -8.35 -30.46 -0.66
CA PHE A 164 -8.49 -31.35 -1.82
C PHE A 164 -7.78 -30.72 -3.02
N TYR A 165 -6.63 -31.27 -3.40
CA TYR A 165 -6.05 -31.10 -4.73
C TYR A 165 -6.56 -32.26 -5.60
N PRO A 166 -7.32 -32.02 -6.68
CA PRO A 166 -7.56 -33.07 -7.66
C PRO A 166 -6.23 -33.27 -8.42
N THR A 167 -5.50 -34.32 -8.05
CA THR A 167 -4.46 -34.90 -8.89
C THR A 167 -5.13 -35.46 -10.14
N GLN A 168 -4.58 -35.14 -11.32
CA GLN A 168 -4.97 -35.84 -12.54
C GLN A 168 -4.53 -37.30 -12.40
N GLY A 169 -5.49 -38.18 -12.13
CA GLY A 169 -5.32 -39.61 -12.34
C GLY A 169 -5.37 -39.88 -13.84
N VAL A 170 -4.29 -40.42 -14.38
CA VAL A 170 -4.33 -41.15 -15.65
C VAL A 170 -4.97 -42.49 -15.32
N GLU A 171 -6.16 -42.79 -15.84
CA GLU A 171 -6.49 -44.15 -16.28
C GLU A 171 -7.76 -44.23 -17.12
N GLU A 172 -7.71 -45.22 -18.01
CA GLU A 172 -8.70 -45.62 -19.00
C GLU A 172 -9.95 -46.20 -18.33
N GLY A 173 -11.13 -45.73 -18.71
CA GLY A 173 -12.40 -46.34 -18.29
C GLY A 173 -13.47 -45.28 -18.09
N GLY A 174 -14.51 -45.34 -18.92
CA GLY A 174 -15.53 -44.30 -19.00
C GLY A 174 -16.36 -44.15 -17.72
N GLU A 175 -16.09 -43.10 -16.97
CA GLU A 175 -17.09 -42.34 -16.20
C GLU A 175 -16.78 -40.85 -16.35
N GLN A 176 -17.80 -40.07 -16.68
CA GLN A 176 -17.70 -38.64 -16.96
C GLN A 176 -17.44 -37.89 -15.64
N GLN A 177 -16.17 -37.66 -15.29
CA GLN A 177 -15.80 -36.91 -14.10
C GLN A 177 -15.83 -35.40 -14.41
N ASP A 178 -16.72 -34.65 -13.75
CA ASP A 178 -16.85 -33.20 -13.92
C ASP A 178 -15.52 -32.49 -13.64
N VAL A 179 -14.88 -32.01 -14.70
CA VAL A 179 -13.65 -31.22 -14.63
C VAL A 179 -13.99 -29.89 -13.97
N VAL A 180 -13.61 -29.71 -12.70
CA VAL A 180 -13.79 -28.44 -11.99
C VAL A 180 -12.98 -27.35 -12.68
N SER A 181 -13.67 -26.52 -13.46
CA SER A 181 -13.09 -25.32 -14.04
C SER A 181 -12.77 -24.32 -12.92
N TRP A 182 -11.58 -23.72 -12.95
CA TRP A 182 -11.18 -22.61 -12.07
C TRP A 182 -12.12 -21.40 -12.16
N SER A 183 -12.95 -21.33 -13.20
CA SER A 183 -14.04 -20.35 -13.28
C SER A 183 -15.14 -20.57 -12.22
N ASN A 184 -15.26 -21.75 -11.62
CA ASN A 184 -16.28 -22.08 -10.62
C ASN A 184 -15.70 -22.36 -9.21
N THR A 185 -14.42 -22.07 -8.95
CA THR A 185 -13.80 -22.35 -7.64
C THR A 185 -14.53 -21.71 -6.46
N ILE A 186 -15.04 -20.48 -6.63
CA ILE A 186 -15.82 -19.79 -5.60
C ILE A 186 -17.16 -20.50 -5.35
N GLY A 187 -17.78 -21.05 -6.40
CA GLY A 187 -19.01 -21.83 -6.28
C GLY A 187 -18.78 -23.17 -5.55
N VAL A 188 -17.65 -23.82 -5.82
CA VAL A 188 -17.30 -25.13 -5.21
C VAL A 188 -16.89 -24.98 -3.73
N ILE A 189 -16.03 -24.01 -3.41
CA ILE A 189 -15.57 -23.77 -2.03
C ILE A 189 -16.67 -23.08 -1.20
N GLY A 190 -17.55 -22.33 -1.85
CA GLY A 190 -18.48 -21.43 -1.20
C GLY A 190 -17.88 -20.05 -0.96
N ARG A 191 -18.68 -19.02 -1.25
CA ARG A 191 -18.24 -17.61 -1.20
C ARG A 191 -17.76 -17.19 0.19
N ASP A 192 -18.42 -17.62 1.24
CA ASP A 192 -18.10 -17.23 2.61
C ASP A 192 -16.77 -17.83 3.08
N LEU A 193 -16.54 -19.11 2.79
CA LEU A 193 -15.27 -19.78 3.08
C LEU A 193 -14.13 -19.14 2.27
N PHE A 194 -14.39 -18.74 1.04
CA PHE A 194 -13.42 -18.04 0.23
C PHE A 194 -13.05 -16.66 0.83
N ILE A 195 -14.04 -15.84 1.22
CA ILE A 195 -13.80 -14.57 1.94
C ILE A 195 -13.05 -14.81 3.26
N TYR A 196 -13.39 -15.89 3.97
CA TYR A 196 -12.71 -16.30 5.20
C TYR A 196 -11.24 -16.68 4.96
N CYS A 197 -10.87 -17.23 3.81
CA CYS A 197 -9.46 -17.43 3.49
C CYS A 197 -8.78 -16.09 3.15
N LEU A 198 -9.44 -15.24 2.35
CA LEU A 198 -8.84 -14.00 1.86
C LEU A 198 -8.61 -12.95 2.94
N HIS A 199 -9.44 -12.89 3.99
CA HIS A 199 -9.28 -11.87 5.04
C HIS A 199 -7.96 -11.98 5.82
N ARG A 200 -7.29 -13.13 5.77
CA ARG A 200 -5.99 -13.39 6.42
C ARG A 200 -4.80 -12.98 5.56
N LEU A 201 -5.01 -12.76 4.26
CA LEU A 201 -3.97 -12.38 3.33
C LEU A 201 -3.64 -10.90 3.43
N SER A 202 -2.42 -10.54 3.05
CA SER A 202 -2.05 -9.14 2.94
C SER A 202 -2.89 -8.44 1.86
N ARG A 203 -3.28 -7.19 2.11
CA ARG A 203 -3.97 -6.36 1.10
C ARG A 203 -3.19 -6.25 -0.20
N TRP A 204 -1.87 -6.38 -0.14
CA TRP A 204 -1.00 -6.41 -1.32
C TRP A 204 -1.38 -7.53 -2.31
N GLU A 205 -1.88 -8.67 -1.83
CA GLU A 205 -2.20 -9.83 -2.66
C GLU A 205 -3.55 -9.70 -3.37
N TYR A 206 -4.44 -8.83 -2.88
CA TYR A 206 -5.79 -8.67 -3.42
C TYR A 206 -5.81 -8.23 -4.88
N GLY A 207 -4.82 -7.43 -5.32
CA GLY A 207 -4.69 -7.06 -6.73
C GLY A 207 -4.41 -8.26 -7.64
N ALA A 208 -3.56 -9.19 -7.20
CA ALA A 208 -3.27 -10.42 -7.95
C ALA A 208 -4.49 -11.34 -7.98
N ILE A 209 -5.17 -11.50 -6.84
CA ILE A 209 -6.38 -12.32 -6.69
C ILE A 209 -7.50 -11.78 -7.57
N ALA A 210 -7.74 -10.47 -7.55
CA ALA A 210 -8.75 -9.81 -8.38
C ALA A 210 -8.47 -9.90 -9.89
N SER A 211 -7.24 -10.25 -10.30
CA SER A 211 -6.86 -10.38 -11.71
C SER A 211 -7.14 -11.77 -12.29
N LEU A 212 -7.48 -12.77 -11.45
CA LEU A 212 -7.68 -14.15 -11.88
C LEU A 212 -8.90 -14.31 -12.79
N ASN A 213 -10.08 -13.82 -12.37
CA ASN A 213 -11.30 -13.78 -13.19
C ASN A 213 -12.33 -12.78 -12.62
N HIS A 214 -13.50 -12.69 -13.28
CA HIS A 214 -14.57 -11.77 -12.88
C HIS A 214 -15.13 -12.02 -11.48
N ASP A 215 -15.26 -13.27 -11.05
CA ASP A 215 -15.86 -13.60 -9.76
C ASP A 215 -14.91 -13.28 -8.60
N PHE A 216 -13.62 -13.59 -8.77
CA PHE A 216 -12.57 -13.18 -7.83
C PHE A 216 -12.48 -11.65 -7.75
N ASN A 217 -12.56 -10.98 -8.89
CA ASN A 217 -12.62 -9.53 -8.95
C ASN A 217 -13.83 -8.99 -8.17
N SER A 218 -15.02 -9.58 -8.38
CA SER A 218 -16.25 -9.20 -7.68
C SER A 218 -16.11 -9.35 -6.17
N VAL A 219 -15.55 -10.46 -5.68
CA VAL A 219 -15.35 -10.69 -4.24
C VAL A 219 -14.36 -9.69 -3.62
N VAL A 220 -13.26 -9.37 -4.30
CA VAL A 220 -12.29 -8.40 -3.77
C VAL A 220 -12.87 -6.99 -3.70
N ARG A 221 -13.70 -6.61 -4.68
CA ARG A 221 -14.18 -5.21 -4.84
C ARG A 221 -15.50 -4.92 -4.13
N ASN A 222 -16.18 -5.92 -3.57
CA ASN A 222 -17.48 -5.72 -2.92
C ASN A 222 -17.40 -5.26 -1.45
N GLY A 223 -16.20 -5.23 -0.86
CA GLY A 223 -15.95 -4.81 0.52
C GLY A 223 -16.15 -5.88 1.59
N ASP A 224 -16.66 -7.07 1.28
CA ASP A 224 -16.98 -8.12 2.26
C ASP A 224 -15.74 -8.60 3.03
N ILE A 225 -14.59 -8.68 2.34
CA ILE A 225 -13.31 -9.02 2.97
C ILE A 225 -12.98 -8.00 4.07
N TYR A 226 -13.12 -6.70 3.78
CA TYR A 226 -12.81 -5.63 4.73
C TYR A 226 -13.82 -5.56 5.88
N ARG A 227 -15.10 -5.84 5.62
CA ARG A 227 -16.12 -6.00 6.68
C ARG A 227 -15.73 -7.14 7.63
N LEU A 228 -15.30 -8.29 7.09
CA LEU A 228 -14.88 -9.43 7.90
C LEU A 228 -13.59 -9.14 8.68
N ARG A 229 -12.60 -8.50 8.05
CA ARG A 229 -11.36 -8.05 8.70
C ARG A 229 -11.66 -7.19 9.92
N ARG A 230 -12.52 -6.17 9.77
CA ARG A 230 -12.98 -5.32 10.88
C ARG A 230 -13.66 -6.12 11.99
N LYS A 231 -14.60 -7.01 11.62
CA LYS A 231 -15.31 -7.87 12.60
C LYS A 231 -14.33 -8.73 13.41
N ASN A 232 -13.25 -9.18 12.79
CA ASN A 232 -12.23 -10.01 13.42
C ASN A 232 -11.07 -9.21 14.03
N GLY A 233 -11.11 -7.88 14.03
CA GLY A 233 -10.03 -7.03 14.55
C GLY A 233 -8.73 -7.10 13.74
N VAL A 234 -8.79 -7.57 12.49
CA VAL A 234 -7.65 -7.62 11.57
C VAL A 234 -7.57 -6.29 10.84
N ALA A 235 -6.46 -5.55 10.98
CA ALA A 235 -6.28 -4.27 10.30
C ALA A 235 -4.86 -4.15 9.74
N GLU A 236 -4.75 -3.85 8.44
CA GLU A 236 -3.49 -3.41 7.83
C GLU A 236 -3.51 -1.89 7.67
N HIS A 237 -2.48 -1.21 8.16
CA HIS A 237 -2.37 0.24 8.12
C HIS A 237 -1.37 0.66 7.05
N TRP A 238 -1.83 1.35 6.02
CA TRP A 238 -0.97 1.90 4.97
C TRP A 238 -1.06 3.42 4.96
N LEU A 239 0.05 4.07 4.63
CA LEU A 239 0.12 5.52 4.47
C LEU A 239 -0.22 5.88 3.04
N TYR A 240 -1.11 6.85 2.86
CA TYR A 240 -1.42 7.47 1.59
C TYR A 240 -0.85 8.88 1.61
N LEU A 241 0.13 9.11 0.74
CA LEU A 241 0.96 10.29 0.76
C LEU A 241 0.90 10.99 -0.60
N SER A 242 0.87 12.32 -0.57
CA SER A 242 1.12 13.19 -1.72
C SER A 242 2.15 14.25 -1.35
N CYS A 243 3.30 14.25 -2.04
CA CYS A 243 4.44 15.14 -1.77
C CYS A 243 4.53 16.27 -2.80
N GLY A 244 3.44 17.01 -2.98
CA GLY A 244 3.49 18.31 -3.64
C GLY A 244 3.80 18.31 -5.14
N ASN A 245 3.34 17.30 -5.89
CA ASN A 245 3.32 17.35 -7.36
C ASN A 245 2.09 18.14 -7.85
N ASN A 246 2.16 18.75 -9.04
CA ASN A 246 0.99 19.33 -9.71
C ASN A 246 0.83 18.70 -11.11
N PRO A 247 -0.21 17.87 -11.35
CA PRO A 247 -1.26 17.49 -10.39
C PRO A 247 -0.73 16.65 -9.23
N PRO A 248 -1.42 16.63 -8.08
CA PRO A 248 -1.02 15.81 -6.93
C PRO A 248 -1.04 14.33 -7.31
N GLU A 249 0.13 13.71 -7.26
CA GLU A 249 0.30 12.27 -7.37
C GLU A 249 0.17 11.67 -5.96
N TRP A 250 -0.60 10.60 -5.86
CA TRP A 250 -0.79 9.87 -4.61
C TRP A 250 -0.07 8.53 -4.69
N GLU A 251 0.58 8.18 -3.60
CA GLU A 251 1.25 6.90 -3.45
C GLU A 251 0.85 6.30 -2.11
N ALA A 252 0.60 4.99 -2.10
CA ALA A 252 0.39 4.24 -0.89
C ALA A 252 1.71 3.55 -0.48
N TYR A 253 2.03 3.58 0.81
CA TYR A 253 3.17 2.92 1.39
C TYR A 253 2.72 1.93 2.44
N ASP A 254 3.21 0.70 2.33
CA ASP A 254 3.05 -0.35 3.32
C ASP A 254 4.30 -0.41 4.22
N PRO A 255 4.22 0.06 5.48
CA PRO A 255 5.34 0.02 6.41
C PRO A 255 5.81 -1.39 6.77
N SER A 256 4.93 -2.39 6.64
CA SER A 256 5.25 -3.78 7.03
C SER A 256 6.17 -4.44 6.01
N THR A 257 5.99 -4.12 4.73
CA THR A 257 6.80 -4.70 3.63
C THR A 257 7.77 -3.71 3.00
N GLY A 258 7.69 -2.42 3.35
CA GLY A 258 8.50 -1.36 2.76
C GLY A 258 8.15 -1.05 1.30
N ARG A 259 6.95 -1.42 0.85
CA ARG A 259 6.54 -1.33 -0.57
C ARG A 259 5.73 -0.07 -0.84
N TRP A 260 6.00 0.51 -2.01
CA TRP A 260 5.24 1.63 -2.57
C TRP A 260 4.30 1.18 -3.68
N ILE A 261 3.12 1.79 -3.71
CA ILE A 261 2.07 1.49 -4.67
C ILE A 261 1.59 2.80 -5.27
N GLN A 262 1.57 2.87 -6.59
CA GLN A 262 1.01 4.03 -7.30
C GLN A 262 -0.51 4.01 -7.17
N VAL A 263 -1.08 5.07 -6.60
CA VAL A 263 -2.53 5.30 -6.62
C VAL A 263 -2.88 5.87 -8.00
N PRO A 264 -4.05 5.55 -8.58
CA PRO A 264 -4.48 6.13 -9.85
C PRO A 264 -4.39 7.65 -9.83
N ASN A 265 -4.06 8.24 -10.98
CA ASN A 265 -4.02 9.69 -11.09
C ASN A 265 -5.40 10.30 -10.84
N ILE A 266 -5.39 11.42 -10.13
CA ILE A 266 -6.57 12.25 -9.97
C ILE A 266 -7.04 12.77 -11.34
N PRO A 267 -8.35 12.83 -11.63
CA PRO A 267 -8.87 13.46 -12.84
C PRO A 267 -8.30 14.87 -13.05
N PRO A 268 -8.03 15.32 -14.29
CA PRO A 268 -7.25 16.53 -14.60
C PRO A 268 -7.86 17.88 -14.20
N ALA A 269 -8.87 17.91 -13.33
CA ALA A 269 -9.34 19.13 -12.71
C ALA A 269 -8.25 19.72 -11.80
N GLN A 270 -7.98 21.02 -11.91
CA GLN A 270 -7.07 21.73 -11.01
C GLN A 270 -7.70 21.82 -9.62
N ILE A 271 -7.54 20.78 -8.82
CA ILE A 271 -8.02 20.73 -7.44
C ILE A 271 -6.81 20.97 -6.54
N VAL A 272 -6.77 22.14 -5.91
CA VAL A 272 -5.82 22.38 -4.81
C VAL A 272 -6.32 21.58 -3.62
N ILE A 273 -5.54 20.58 -3.21
CA ILE A 273 -5.86 19.75 -2.05
C ILE A 273 -5.45 20.50 -0.80
N TRP A 274 -6.41 20.68 0.11
CA TRP A 274 -6.18 21.33 1.39
C TRP A 274 -5.93 20.30 2.50
N GLU A 275 -6.77 19.28 2.54
CA GLU A 275 -6.78 18.25 3.57
C GLU A 275 -7.21 16.89 3.01
N SER A 276 -6.94 15.84 3.78
CA SER A 276 -7.37 14.47 3.47
C SER A 276 -7.78 13.72 4.73
N LEU A 277 -8.80 12.88 4.62
CA LEU A 277 -9.34 12.08 5.72
C LEU A 277 -9.56 10.64 5.25
N ALA A 278 -8.96 9.68 5.95
CA ALA A 278 -9.23 8.26 5.74
C ALA A 278 -10.47 7.85 6.51
N VAL A 279 -11.39 7.09 5.89
CA VAL A 279 -12.59 6.56 6.54
C VAL A 279 -12.95 5.24 5.89
N GLY A 280 -13.04 4.18 6.69
CA GLY A 280 -13.31 2.84 6.18
C GLY A 280 -12.32 2.41 5.09
N THR A 281 -12.86 2.06 3.92
CA THR A 281 -12.08 1.71 2.72
C THR A 281 -11.83 2.89 1.77
N GLU A 282 -12.01 4.11 2.25
CA GLU A 282 -12.04 5.32 1.43
C GLU A 282 -11.08 6.39 1.95
N LEU A 283 -10.56 7.18 1.00
CA LEU A 283 -9.80 8.39 1.25
C LEU A 283 -10.56 9.58 0.69
N LEU A 284 -11.01 10.46 1.57
CA LEU A 284 -11.63 11.74 1.22
C LEU A 284 -10.55 12.79 1.03
N VAL A 285 -10.64 13.54 -0.06
CA VAL A 285 -9.74 14.64 -0.39
C VAL A 285 -10.56 15.92 -0.48
N PHE A 286 -10.20 16.88 0.36
CA PHE A 286 -10.87 18.18 0.44
C PHE A 286 -10.15 19.17 -0.46
N GLY A 287 -10.91 19.74 -1.39
CA GLY A 287 -10.39 20.68 -2.38
C GLY A 287 -10.67 22.13 -2.01
N SER A 288 -10.32 23.02 -2.96
CA SER A 288 -10.75 24.42 -2.94
C SER A 288 -12.26 24.52 -2.70
N TRP A 289 -12.67 25.51 -1.91
CA TRP A 289 -14.04 25.79 -1.42
C TRP A 289 -14.51 25.00 -0.19
N GLY A 290 -13.62 24.26 0.48
CA GLY A 290 -13.92 23.60 1.76
C GLY A 290 -14.91 22.45 1.60
N ARG A 291 -14.97 21.85 0.41
CA ARG A 291 -15.84 20.72 0.08
C ARG A 291 -15.00 19.47 -0.14
N VAL A 292 -15.63 18.31 0.04
CA VAL A 292 -15.05 17.06 -0.44
C VAL A 292 -15.00 17.14 -1.95
N ALA A 293 -13.80 17.15 -2.51
CA ALA A 293 -13.60 17.31 -3.94
C ALA A 293 -13.56 15.94 -4.62
N LEU A 294 -12.90 14.98 -3.99
CA LEU A 294 -12.70 13.64 -4.52
C LEU A 294 -12.75 12.61 -3.41
N ARG A 295 -13.14 11.40 -3.79
CA ARG A 295 -13.03 10.21 -2.97
C ARG A 295 -12.29 9.13 -3.72
N TYR A 296 -11.28 8.54 -3.10
CA TYR A 296 -10.63 7.35 -3.59
C TYR A 296 -11.13 6.13 -2.81
N SER A 297 -11.50 5.07 -3.53
CA SER A 297 -11.85 3.79 -2.92
C SER A 297 -10.78 2.75 -3.26
N ILE A 298 -10.28 2.03 -2.24
CA ILE A 298 -9.37 0.89 -2.45
C ILE A 298 -10.09 -0.30 -3.06
N LEU A 299 -11.41 -0.39 -2.88
CA LEU A 299 -12.22 -1.47 -3.44
C LEU A 299 -12.25 -1.38 -4.96
N THR A 300 -12.49 -0.19 -5.49
CA THR A 300 -12.54 0.01 -6.94
C THR A 300 -11.20 0.44 -7.53
N ASN A 301 -10.23 0.80 -6.69
CA ASN A 301 -8.97 1.43 -7.08
C ASN A 301 -9.22 2.57 -8.09
N SER A 302 -10.10 3.50 -7.72
CA SER A 302 -10.51 4.61 -8.58
C SER A 302 -10.90 5.83 -7.77
N TRP A 303 -10.73 7.01 -8.38
CA TRP A 303 -11.26 8.26 -7.87
C TRP A 303 -12.67 8.50 -8.39
N THR A 304 -13.54 9.00 -7.53
CA THR A 304 -14.88 9.48 -7.88
C THR A 304 -14.97 10.95 -7.50
N GLY A 305 -15.40 11.79 -8.45
CA GLY A 305 -15.77 13.17 -8.16
C GLY A 305 -17.05 13.20 -7.35
N LEU A 306 -17.04 13.92 -6.24
CA LEU A 306 -18.19 13.98 -5.35
C LEU A 306 -19.01 15.25 -5.61
N ALA A 307 -20.32 15.07 -5.76
CA ALA A 307 -21.30 16.13 -5.55
C ALA A 307 -21.75 16.21 -4.08
N ASP A 308 -21.42 15.20 -3.27
CA ASP A 308 -21.73 15.11 -1.85
C ASP A 308 -20.99 16.22 -1.10
N ALA A 309 -21.74 17.23 -0.69
CA ALA A 309 -21.23 18.31 0.11
C ALA A 309 -21.49 18.00 1.58
N MET A 310 -20.48 18.22 2.43
CA MET A 310 -20.73 18.48 3.85
C MET A 310 -21.89 19.49 3.96
N ASN A 311 -22.72 19.35 4.99
CA ASN A 311 -23.82 20.29 5.22
C ASN A 311 -23.25 21.71 5.40
N THR A 312 -22.09 21.82 6.06
CA THR A 312 -21.32 23.06 6.15
C THR A 312 -19.90 22.85 5.58
N PRO A 313 -19.63 23.34 4.35
CA PRO A 313 -18.28 23.40 3.79
C PRO A 313 -17.32 24.16 4.72
N ARG A 314 -16.13 23.60 4.94
CA ARG A 314 -15.19 24.05 5.98
C ARG A 314 -13.73 23.76 5.62
N TYR A 315 -12.83 24.54 6.22
CA TYR A 315 -11.37 24.35 6.18
C TYR A 315 -10.78 24.33 7.58
N SER A 316 -9.60 23.75 7.75
CA SER A 316 -8.83 23.80 9.00
C SER A 316 -9.64 23.29 10.20
N PHE A 317 -10.40 22.20 10.00
CA PHE A 317 -11.27 21.59 10.99
C PHE A 317 -10.55 20.44 11.69
N GLY A 318 -10.95 20.13 12.93
CA GLY A 318 -10.51 18.92 13.59
C GLY A 318 -11.22 17.72 12.96
N SER A 319 -10.46 16.69 12.59
CA SER A 319 -11.02 15.45 12.04
C SER A 319 -10.35 14.21 12.58
N ALA A 320 -11.15 13.15 12.72
CA ALA A 320 -10.67 11.81 13.04
C ALA A 320 -11.70 10.77 12.59
N SER A 321 -11.27 9.52 12.46
CA SER A 321 -12.15 8.43 11.99
C SER A 321 -12.09 7.23 12.92
N VAL A 322 -13.20 6.50 12.99
CA VAL A 322 -13.33 5.23 13.69
C VAL A 322 -14.17 4.29 12.84
N GLY A 323 -13.55 3.22 12.33
CA GLY A 323 -14.18 2.29 11.39
C GLY A 323 -14.63 2.99 10.10
N GLU A 324 -15.91 2.82 9.76
CA GLU A 324 -16.56 3.41 8.57
C GLU A 324 -17.14 4.81 8.83
N LYS A 325 -16.77 5.44 9.95
CA LYS A 325 -17.29 6.76 10.32
C LYS A 325 -16.17 7.76 10.49
N ALA A 326 -16.31 8.91 9.85
CA ALA A 326 -15.43 10.06 9.98
C ALA A 326 -16.17 11.17 10.72
N TYR A 327 -15.48 11.89 11.59
CA TYR A 327 -16.04 12.98 12.38
C TYR A 327 -15.24 14.24 12.07
N VAL A 328 -15.94 15.34 11.84
CA VAL A 328 -15.35 16.66 11.60
C VAL A 328 -16.00 17.68 12.52
N ALA A 329 -15.21 18.60 13.05
CA ALA A 329 -15.71 19.64 13.94
C ALA A 329 -14.92 20.94 13.82
N GLY A 330 -15.66 22.05 13.90
CA GLY A 330 -15.10 23.39 13.77
C GLY A 330 -14.58 23.68 12.36
N GLY A 331 -13.50 24.43 12.28
CA GLY A 331 -12.97 25.01 11.05
C GLY A 331 -13.54 26.39 10.76
N VAL A 332 -13.27 26.86 9.55
CA VAL A 332 -13.80 28.12 9.01
C VAL A 332 -14.57 27.82 7.74
N ASP A 333 -15.70 28.47 7.54
CA ASP A 333 -16.51 28.26 6.34
C ASP A 333 -15.85 28.82 5.07
N SER A 334 -16.54 28.71 3.93
CA SER A 334 -16.03 29.18 2.64
C SER A 334 -15.75 30.69 2.58
N SER A 335 -16.28 31.50 3.51
CA SER A 335 -15.95 32.93 3.61
C SER A 335 -14.56 33.19 4.20
N LEU A 336 -13.96 32.18 4.83
CA LEU A 336 -12.70 32.28 5.58
C LEU A 336 -12.75 33.26 6.78
N ILE A 337 -13.93 33.74 7.15
CA ILE A 337 -14.14 34.68 8.26
C ILE A 337 -14.92 34.03 9.40
N ASN A 338 -15.97 33.28 9.07
CA ASN A 338 -16.86 32.71 10.07
C ASN A 338 -16.31 31.38 10.61
N VAL A 339 -15.88 31.42 11.87
CA VAL A 339 -15.35 30.27 12.61
C VAL A 339 -16.52 29.44 13.14
N LEU A 340 -16.47 28.14 12.89
CA LEU A 340 -17.56 27.23 13.14
C LEU A 340 -17.42 26.52 14.49
N SER A 341 -18.55 26.24 15.14
CA SER A 341 -18.65 25.28 16.26
C SER A 341 -19.40 24.00 15.87
N CYS A 342 -20.04 23.97 14.70
CA CYS A 342 -20.80 22.81 14.25
C CYS A 342 -19.88 21.61 13.97
N ALA A 343 -20.43 20.42 14.18
CA ALA A 343 -19.78 19.15 13.92
C ALA A 343 -20.66 18.26 13.04
N GLU A 344 -20.03 17.38 12.27
CA GLU A 344 -20.71 16.47 11.35
C GLU A 344 -20.03 15.09 11.37
N MET A 345 -20.82 14.05 11.15
CA MET A 345 -20.34 12.68 10.97
C MET A 345 -20.58 12.26 9.51
N TYR A 346 -19.54 11.79 8.85
CA TYR A 346 -19.63 11.10 7.57
C TYR A 346 -19.70 9.59 7.79
N ASP A 347 -20.63 8.94 7.12
CA ASP A 347 -20.76 7.49 7.07
C ASP A 347 -20.34 6.99 5.67
N SER A 348 -19.26 6.21 5.58
CA SER A 348 -18.71 5.75 4.30
C SER A 348 -19.51 4.63 3.64
N GLU A 349 -20.42 3.96 4.36
CA GLU A 349 -21.28 2.93 3.78
C GLU A 349 -22.48 3.54 3.06
N THR A 350 -23.06 4.59 3.64
CA THR A 350 -24.21 5.31 3.08
C THR A 350 -23.83 6.54 2.27
N HIS A 351 -22.58 6.99 2.39
CA HIS A 351 -22.05 8.23 1.83
C HIS A 351 -22.82 9.48 2.28
N THR A 352 -23.32 9.49 3.51
CA THR A 352 -24.11 10.61 4.05
C THR A 352 -23.38 11.39 5.12
N TRP A 353 -23.62 12.71 5.15
CA TRP A 353 -23.17 13.60 6.21
C TRP A 353 -24.34 13.88 7.17
N THR A 354 -24.19 13.48 8.42
CA THR A 354 -25.19 13.72 9.48
C THR A 354 -24.70 14.83 10.43
N PRO A 355 -25.49 15.89 10.65
CA PRO A 355 -25.18 16.90 11.65
C PRO A 355 -25.10 16.30 13.06
N LEU A 356 -24.10 16.74 13.83
CA LEU A 356 -23.95 16.45 15.25
C LEU A 356 -24.26 17.71 16.07
N PRO A 357 -24.49 17.57 17.39
CA PRO A 357 -24.52 18.71 18.29
C PRO A 357 -23.26 19.56 18.12
N SER A 358 -23.41 20.88 18.17
CA SER A 358 -22.28 21.80 18.08
C SER A 358 -21.42 21.76 19.34
N MET A 359 -20.13 22.01 19.16
CA MET A 359 -19.19 22.26 20.25
C MET A 359 -19.60 23.51 21.05
N ASN A 360 -19.11 23.61 22.28
CA ASN A 360 -19.33 24.75 23.16
C ASN A 360 -18.58 26.00 22.66
N ARG A 361 -17.41 25.82 22.02
CA ARG A 361 -16.60 26.91 21.47
C ARG A 361 -16.31 26.70 19.99
N ALA A 362 -16.54 27.75 19.21
CA ALA A 362 -16.13 27.78 17.81
C ALA A 362 -14.59 27.85 17.72
N ARG A 363 -14.01 27.05 16.82
CA ARG A 363 -12.56 26.95 16.66
C ARG A 363 -12.15 26.58 15.24
N TYR A 364 -11.02 27.10 14.77
CA TYR A 364 -10.37 26.68 13.51
C TYR A 364 -8.87 26.45 13.71
N GLY A 365 -8.22 25.71 12.81
CA GLY A 365 -6.84 25.27 12.98
C GLY A 365 -6.66 24.31 14.16
N CYS A 366 -7.73 23.58 14.50
CA CYS A 366 -7.75 22.60 15.58
C CYS A 366 -7.51 21.18 15.04
N SER A 367 -7.21 20.25 15.94
CA SER A 367 -6.90 18.87 15.58
C SER A 367 -7.87 17.89 16.21
N GLY A 368 -8.28 16.90 15.41
CA GLY A 368 -9.18 15.84 15.85
C GLY A 368 -8.41 14.56 16.22
N ALA A 369 -8.89 13.84 17.21
CA ALA A 369 -8.36 12.52 17.58
C ALA A 369 -9.45 11.63 18.19
N PHE A 370 -9.33 10.32 18.01
CA PHE A 370 -10.14 9.34 18.74
C PHE A 370 -9.32 8.71 19.86
N MET A 371 -9.80 8.83 21.09
CA MET A 371 -9.27 8.12 22.26
C MET A 371 -10.41 7.87 23.25
N ASP A 372 -10.27 6.87 24.12
CA ASP A 372 -11.24 6.51 25.16
C ASP A 372 -12.68 6.32 24.63
N GLY A 373 -12.80 5.87 23.38
CA GLY A 373 -14.08 5.71 22.69
C GLY A 373 -14.80 7.02 22.33
N LYS A 374 -14.13 8.17 22.41
CA LYS A 374 -14.68 9.51 22.18
C LYS A 374 -13.89 10.29 21.12
N PHE A 375 -14.57 11.27 20.52
CA PHE A 375 -13.94 12.17 19.55
C PHE A 375 -13.49 13.46 20.25
N TYR A 376 -12.18 13.72 20.22
CA TYR A 376 -11.58 14.90 20.83
C TYR A 376 -11.22 15.93 19.76
N VAL A 377 -11.45 17.21 20.07
CA VAL A 377 -11.05 18.35 19.24
C VAL A 377 -10.23 19.29 20.10
N ILE A 378 -8.95 19.45 19.76
CA ILE A 378 -7.94 20.02 20.66
C ILE A 378 -7.30 21.25 20.01
N GLY A 379 -7.18 22.31 20.80
CA GLY A 379 -6.48 23.54 20.41
C GLY A 379 -7.19 24.36 19.34
N GLY A 380 -6.40 25.04 18.52
CA GLY A 380 -6.85 25.95 17.47
C GLY A 380 -7.06 27.39 17.95
N ASN A 381 -7.79 28.17 17.15
CA ASN A 381 -8.04 29.58 17.37
C ASN A 381 -9.54 29.86 17.45
N SER A 382 -9.93 30.79 18.32
CA SER A 382 -11.32 31.26 18.46
C SER A 382 -11.74 32.16 17.28
N SER A 383 -13.01 32.58 17.28
CA SER A 383 -13.51 33.63 16.37
C SER A 383 -12.79 34.98 16.52
N SER A 384 -12.30 35.30 17.72
CA SER A 384 -11.47 36.48 18.02
C SER A 384 -10.00 36.30 17.61
N ARG A 385 -9.62 35.16 17.00
CA ARG A 385 -8.25 34.77 16.65
C ARG A 385 -7.32 34.62 17.86
N GLU A 386 -7.91 34.33 19.02
CA GLU A 386 -7.16 34.00 20.23
C GLU A 386 -6.86 32.51 20.24
N LEU A 387 -5.64 32.17 20.69
CA LEU A 387 -5.22 30.79 20.80
C LEU A 387 -6.01 30.08 21.90
N LEU A 388 -6.63 28.94 21.58
CA LEU A 388 -7.39 28.14 22.53
C LEU A 388 -6.49 27.09 23.17
N THR A 389 -6.35 27.15 24.50
CA THR A 389 -5.67 26.11 25.28
C THR A 389 -6.59 24.94 25.62
N CYS A 390 -7.90 25.09 25.47
CA CYS A 390 -8.89 24.05 25.77
C CYS A 390 -9.05 23.02 24.62
N GLY A 391 -9.49 21.82 24.99
CA GLY A 391 -10.03 20.82 24.08
C GLY A 391 -11.49 20.52 24.41
N GLU A 392 -12.19 19.83 23.53
CA GLU A 392 -13.54 19.33 23.76
C GLU A 392 -13.63 17.86 23.38
N GLU A 393 -14.32 17.06 24.20
CA GLU A 393 -14.60 15.66 23.91
C GLU A 393 -16.09 15.47 23.59
N TYR A 394 -16.38 14.77 22.50
CA TYR A 394 -17.71 14.33 22.13
C TYR A 394 -17.90 12.88 22.54
N ASP A 395 -18.87 12.66 23.42
CA ASP A 395 -19.32 11.33 23.79
C ASP A 395 -20.34 10.84 22.75
N LEU A 396 -20.02 9.75 22.05
CA LEU A 396 -20.86 9.22 20.96
C LEU A 396 -22.16 8.60 21.49
N ILE A 397 -22.18 8.14 22.74
CA ILE A 397 -23.34 7.50 23.37
C ILE A 397 -24.28 8.57 23.93
N LEU A 398 -23.74 9.50 24.71
CA LEU A 398 -24.52 10.60 25.30
C LEU A 398 -24.88 11.67 24.26
N ARG A 399 -24.17 11.68 23.12
CA ARG A 399 -24.29 12.67 22.05
C ARG A 399 -24.14 14.09 22.60
N SER A 400 -23.11 14.32 23.41
CA SER A 400 -22.85 15.61 24.05
C SER A 400 -21.37 15.94 24.08
N TRP A 401 -21.06 17.23 24.05
CA TRP A 401 -19.70 17.75 24.18
C TRP A 401 -19.38 18.12 25.63
N ARG A 402 -18.17 17.81 26.07
CA ARG A 402 -17.60 18.27 27.35
C ARG A 402 -16.33 19.07 27.09
N LEU A 403 -16.27 20.28 27.66
CA LEU A 403 -15.08 21.13 27.63
C LEU A 403 -14.00 20.61 28.59
N ILE A 404 -12.75 20.63 28.14
CA ILE A 404 -11.56 20.31 28.92
C ILE A 404 -10.64 21.52 28.83
N ASP A 405 -10.59 22.31 29.90
CA ASP A 405 -9.72 23.48 29.95
C ASP A 405 -8.25 23.07 29.92
N ASN A 406 -7.40 23.89 29.29
CA ASN A 406 -5.94 23.73 29.24
C ASN A 406 -5.40 22.43 28.62
N MET A 407 -6.23 21.62 27.95
CA MET A 407 -5.82 20.37 27.31
C MET A 407 -4.65 20.49 26.32
N SER A 408 -4.46 21.65 25.68
CA SER A 408 -3.38 21.90 24.72
C SER A 408 -2.29 22.84 25.27
N GLN A 409 -2.36 23.18 26.56
CA GLN A 409 -1.36 23.97 27.25
C GLN A 409 -0.03 23.21 27.30
N GLY A 410 1.06 23.86 26.87
CA GLY A 410 2.39 23.23 26.78
C GLY A 410 2.76 22.67 25.41
N LEU A 411 1.89 22.77 24.40
CA LEU A 411 2.18 22.39 23.01
C LEU A 411 2.74 23.53 22.14
N ASN A 412 3.14 24.66 22.74
CA ASN A 412 3.81 25.80 22.07
C ASN A 412 3.16 26.30 20.77
N GLN A 413 1.83 26.17 20.65
CA GLN A 413 1.07 26.58 19.48
C GLN A 413 1.19 28.09 19.22
N THR A 414 1.04 28.47 17.96
CA THR A 414 0.96 29.88 17.53
C THR A 414 -0.33 30.11 16.77
N SER A 415 -0.85 31.33 16.82
CA SER A 415 -2.07 31.69 16.08
C SER A 415 -1.89 31.69 14.55
N ARG A 416 -0.64 31.68 14.07
CA ARG A 416 -0.27 31.68 12.64
C ARG A 416 0.31 30.35 12.14
N GLY A 417 0.65 29.43 13.04
CA GLY A 417 1.27 28.15 12.71
C GLY A 417 0.28 27.09 12.26
N GLY A 418 0.82 25.93 11.90
CA GLY A 418 0.03 24.74 11.59
C GLY A 418 -0.80 24.25 12.78
N PRO A 419 -1.82 23.40 12.53
CA PRO A 419 -2.62 22.81 13.60
C PRO A 419 -1.75 21.91 14.48
N VAL A 420 -2.24 21.61 15.68
CA VAL A 420 -1.55 20.71 16.61
C VAL A 420 -1.32 19.35 15.96
N LEU A 421 -0.07 18.91 15.85
CA LEU A 421 0.24 17.64 15.20
C LEU A 421 -0.02 16.52 16.20
N LEU A 422 -1.19 15.88 16.13
CA LEU A 422 -1.63 14.85 17.06
C LEU A 422 -1.67 13.45 16.44
N ALA A 423 -1.39 12.44 17.25
CA ALA A 423 -1.57 11.03 16.91
C ALA A 423 -1.95 10.24 18.17
N VAL A 424 -2.82 9.22 18.01
CA VAL A 424 -3.20 8.32 19.09
C VAL A 424 -2.74 6.92 18.77
N VAL A 425 -1.94 6.33 19.66
CA VAL A 425 -1.43 4.96 19.56
C VAL A 425 -1.72 4.26 20.87
N ASN A 426 -2.28 3.04 20.82
CA ASN A 426 -2.63 2.27 22.02
C ASN A 426 -3.46 3.06 23.03
N ASN A 427 -4.41 3.87 22.53
CA ASN A 427 -5.26 4.76 23.30
C ASN A 427 -4.53 5.91 24.04
N GLU A 428 -3.23 6.08 23.82
CA GLU A 428 -2.42 7.18 24.36
C GLU A 428 -2.27 8.29 23.32
N LEU A 429 -2.39 9.54 23.77
CA LEU A 429 -2.34 10.72 22.91
C LEU A 429 -0.93 11.32 22.90
N TYR A 430 -0.40 11.51 21.70
CA TYR A 430 0.91 12.09 21.45
C TYR A 430 0.80 13.35 20.60
N ALA A 431 1.75 14.26 20.78
CA ALA A 431 1.89 15.47 19.99
C ALA A 431 3.33 15.64 19.49
N ALA A 432 3.46 16.10 18.25
CA ALA A 432 4.71 16.60 17.70
C ALA A 432 4.75 18.13 17.83
N ASP A 433 5.53 18.62 18.78
CA ASP A 433 5.83 20.05 18.95
C ASP A 433 6.91 20.44 17.94
N TYR A 434 6.47 21.03 16.83
CA TYR A 434 7.33 21.40 15.71
C TYR A 434 8.17 22.67 15.96
N ARG A 435 7.99 23.37 17.09
CA ARG A 435 8.79 24.56 17.43
C ARG A 435 10.03 24.19 18.23
N GLU A 436 9.85 23.30 19.20
CA GLU A 436 10.92 22.79 20.05
C GLU A 436 11.52 21.48 19.53
N ASP A 437 10.98 20.96 18.42
CA ASP A 437 11.32 19.67 17.80
C ASP A 437 11.16 18.53 18.82
N GLU A 438 10.05 18.51 19.56
CA GLU A 438 9.80 17.60 20.68
C GLU A 438 8.61 16.67 20.46
N LEU A 439 8.78 15.42 20.87
CA LEU A 439 7.68 14.48 21.05
C LEU A 439 7.13 14.60 22.47
N LYS A 440 5.82 14.82 22.59
CA LYS A 440 5.12 14.93 23.88
C LYS A 440 4.01 13.88 23.99
N GLN A 441 3.81 13.35 25.18
CA GLN A 441 2.67 12.48 25.53
C GLN A 441 1.75 13.22 26.49
N TYR A 442 0.45 13.04 26.30
CA TYR A 442 -0.56 13.63 27.16
C TYR A 442 -0.83 12.73 28.36
N ASP A 443 -0.61 13.26 29.56
CA ASP A 443 -1.02 12.65 30.81
C ASP A 443 -2.49 12.98 31.08
N LYS A 444 -3.34 11.96 30.91
CA LYS A 444 -4.80 12.08 31.06
C LYS A 444 -5.24 12.37 32.49
N GLN A 445 -4.47 11.98 33.50
CA GLN A 445 -4.85 12.15 34.92
C GLN A 445 -4.61 13.60 35.36
N ASP A 446 -3.45 14.15 34.98
CA ASP A 446 -3.04 15.48 35.40
C ASP A 446 -3.34 16.57 34.37
N ASN A 447 -3.88 16.22 33.19
CA ASN A 447 -4.18 17.16 32.10
C ASN A 447 -2.95 18.00 31.71
N LYS A 448 -1.83 17.32 31.47
CA LYS A 448 -0.55 17.95 31.15
C LYS A 448 0.21 17.18 30.07
N TRP A 449 1.12 17.87 29.40
CA TRP A 449 2.00 17.26 28.40
C TRP A 449 3.38 16.99 28.97
N ILE A 450 3.87 15.77 28.76
CA ILE A 450 5.19 15.30 29.19
C ILE A 450 6.07 15.15 27.96
N THR A 451 7.21 15.83 27.92
CA THR A 451 8.20 15.68 26.84
C THR A 451 8.90 14.34 26.97
N LEU A 452 8.86 13.54 25.90
CA LEU A 452 9.50 12.22 25.83
C LEU A 452 10.87 12.25 25.15
N GLY A 453 11.09 13.16 24.21
CA GLY A 453 12.36 13.27 23.48
C GLY A 453 12.27 14.17 22.26
N LYS A 454 13.30 14.13 21.41
CA LYS A 454 13.37 14.95 20.19
C LYS A 454 12.78 14.24 18.97
N LEU A 455 12.22 15.03 18.06
CA LEU A 455 11.77 14.59 16.74
C LEU A 455 12.98 14.48 15.78
N PRO A 456 12.97 13.52 14.83
CA PRO A 456 14.05 13.34 13.86
C PRO A 456 13.95 14.31 12.66
N VAL A 457 12.85 15.07 12.60
CA VAL A 457 12.55 16.05 11.56
C VAL A 457 12.28 17.41 12.18
N ARG A 458 12.49 18.47 11.39
CA ARG A 458 12.33 19.86 11.81
C ARG A 458 11.45 20.61 10.82
N SER A 459 10.63 21.51 11.37
CA SER A 459 9.75 22.35 10.57
C SER A 459 10.49 23.61 10.14
N LYS A 460 10.42 23.93 8.85
CA LYS A 460 10.81 25.23 8.28
C LYS A 460 9.59 26.15 8.03
N GLN A 461 8.37 25.60 8.03
CA GLN A 461 7.13 26.32 7.69
C GLN A 461 6.09 26.27 8.81
N GLU A 462 6.51 26.56 10.04
CA GLU A 462 5.67 26.58 11.25
C GLU A 462 4.73 25.35 11.37
N GLY A 463 5.24 24.15 11.06
CA GLY A 463 4.53 22.87 11.20
C GLY A 463 3.72 22.45 9.97
N SER A 464 3.53 23.35 9.00
CA SER A 464 2.73 23.04 7.79
C SER A 464 3.40 22.01 6.86
N ASP A 465 4.70 21.82 7.01
CA ASP A 465 5.60 20.90 6.32
C ASP A 465 5.87 19.59 7.09
N ILE A 466 5.31 19.42 8.29
CA ILE A 466 5.38 18.16 9.05
C ILE A 466 4.03 17.44 9.04
N ARG A 467 4.03 16.12 8.86
CA ARG A 467 2.86 15.27 9.16
C ARG A 467 3.20 14.30 10.27
N PHE A 468 2.30 14.20 11.24
CA PHE A 468 2.38 13.28 12.36
C PHE A 468 1.10 12.45 12.41
N ARG A 469 1.23 11.12 12.38
CA ARG A 469 0.10 10.20 12.26
C ARG A 469 0.37 8.92 13.03
N ALA A 470 -0.69 8.30 13.53
CA ALA A 470 -0.65 6.92 13.99
C ALA A 470 -0.76 5.96 12.79
N CYS A 471 -0.01 4.87 12.81
CA CYS A 471 -0.06 3.80 11.83
C CYS A 471 0.03 2.46 12.54
N GLY A 472 -1.13 1.90 12.90
CA GLY A 472 -1.21 0.73 13.77
C GLY A 472 -0.69 1.05 15.16
N ASP A 473 0.30 0.30 15.62
CA ASP A 473 1.00 0.46 16.90
C ASP A 473 2.14 1.49 16.87
N ARG A 474 2.32 2.20 15.74
CA ARG A 474 3.46 3.09 15.51
C ARG A 474 3.05 4.54 15.35
N LEU A 475 3.90 5.42 15.85
CA LEU A 475 3.91 6.83 15.48
C LEU A 475 4.75 7.01 14.23
N ILE A 476 4.21 7.73 13.24
CA ILE A 476 4.90 8.12 12.02
C ILE A 476 5.04 9.63 12.00
N VAL A 477 6.26 10.09 11.73
CA VAL A 477 6.56 11.51 11.50
C VAL A 477 7.20 11.67 10.13
N ILE A 478 6.73 12.67 9.40
CA ILE A 478 7.09 12.97 8.02
C ILE A 478 7.50 14.43 7.96
N GLY A 479 8.70 14.73 7.47
CA GLY A 479 9.17 16.10 7.36
C GLY A 479 10.61 16.19 6.86
N SER A 480 11.15 17.40 6.83
CA SER A 480 12.53 17.64 6.44
C SER A 480 13.50 17.14 7.53
N PRO A 481 14.61 16.48 7.16
CA PRO A 481 15.59 15.97 8.12
C PRO A 481 16.28 17.09 8.91
N ASN A 482 16.62 16.81 10.17
CA ASN A 482 17.31 17.77 11.06
C ASN A 482 18.73 18.15 10.59
N ASN A 483 19.43 17.22 9.93
CA ASN A 483 20.88 17.30 9.68
C ASN A 483 21.26 17.61 8.22
N SER A 484 20.30 17.90 7.35
CA SER A 484 20.56 18.13 5.92
C SER A 484 20.32 19.57 5.50
N SER A 485 21.23 20.11 4.68
CA SER A 485 21.01 21.34 3.91
C SER A 485 20.24 21.09 2.61
N ASP A 486 19.96 19.83 2.28
CA ASP A 486 19.32 19.42 1.03
C ASP A 486 17.81 19.65 1.15
N GLU A 487 17.31 20.72 0.52
CA GLU A 487 15.93 21.22 0.69
C GLU A 487 14.88 20.43 -0.09
N GLU A 488 15.32 19.41 -0.85
CA GLU A 488 14.47 18.69 -1.79
C GLU A 488 14.09 17.27 -1.32
N VAL A 489 14.24 16.95 -0.02
CA VAL A 489 13.87 15.61 0.50
C VAL A 489 13.02 15.65 1.76
N VAL A 490 12.09 14.68 1.83
CA VAL A 490 11.26 14.36 2.98
C VAL A 490 11.63 12.97 3.48
N GLU A 491 11.77 12.83 4.80
CA GLU A 491 11.99 11.55 5.46
C GLU A 491 10.73 11.07 6.17
N LEU A 492 10.48 9.76 6.10
CA LEU A 492 9.47 9.07 6.90
C LEU A 492 10.18 8.32 8.02
N HIS A 493 9.89 8.69 9.26
CA HIS A 493 10.39 8.01 10.45
C HIS A 493 9.27 7.35 11.22
N SER A 494 9.59 6.25 11.89
CA SER A 494 8.66 5.52 12.75
C SER A 494 9.24 5.21 14.11
N TRP A 495 8.37 5.23 15.12
CA TRP A 495 8.69 4.76 16.47
C TRP A 495 7.47 4.06 17.06
N THR A 496 7.70 2.92 17.73
CA THR A 496 6.67 2.19 18.48
C THR A 496 6.83 2.55 19.95
N PRO A 497 5.84 3.19 20.58
CA PRO A 497 5.90 3.48 22.01
C PRO A 497 6.00 2.19 22.84
N ASP A 498 7.06 2.08 23.63
CA ASP A 498 7.39 0.93 24.48
C ASP A 498 7.69 1.34 25.94
N GLY A 499 7.40 2.59 26.29
CA GLY A 499 7.70 3.18 27.59
C GLY A 499 9.16 3.64 27.77
N GLN A 500 10.02 3.42 26.77
CA GLN A 500 11.39 3.95 26.75
C GLN A 500 11.46 5.27 25.97
N PRO A 501 12.56 6.05 26.10
CA PRO A 501 12.78 7.22 25.28
C PRO A 501 12.71 6.91 23.77
N PRO A 502 12.21 7.84 22.94
CA PRO A 502 11.93 7.55 21.54
C PRO A 502 13.20 7.30 20.73
N VAL A 503 13.24 6.15 20.05
CA VAL A 503 14.27 5.79 19.07
C VAL A 503 13.62 5.68 17.69
N TRP A 504 13.83 6.71 16.88
CA TRP A 504 13.22 6.83 15.56
C TRP A 504 13.95 6.00 14.51
N ASN A 505 13.19 5.19 13.77
CA ASN A 505 13.67 4.39 12.66
C ASN A 505 13.31 5.06 11.33
N LEU A 506 14.30 5.36 10.50
CA LEU A 506 14.09 5.83 9.14
C LEU A 506 13.48 4.69 8.29
N LEU A 507 12.27 4.90 7.79
CA LEU A 507 11.58 3.94 6.93
C LEU A 507 11.97 4.14 5.46
N THR A 508 11.97 5.40 5.00
CA THR A 508 12.25 5.74 3.61
C THR A 508 12.44 7.25 3.43
N THR A 509 13.03 7.64 2.30
CA THR A 509 13.27 9.03 1.90
C THR A 509 12.63 9.26 0.53
N LYS A 510 11.99 10.41 0.35
CA LYS A 510 11.30 10.82 -0.89
C LYS A 510 11.76 12.20 -1.33
N PRO A 511 11.84 12.48 -2.64
CA PRO A 511 11.99 13.85 -3.09
C PRO A 511 10.76 14.67 -2.71
N GLN A 512 10.99 15.90 -2.25
CA GLN A 512 9.97 16.87 -1.90
C GLN A 512 9.61 17.69 -3.14
N GLY A 513 8.35 17.65 -3.56
CA GLY A 513 7.83 18.61 -4.54
C GLY A 513 7.70 20.02 -3.95
N VAL A 514 7.42 21.00 -4.82
CA VAL A 514 7.32 22.42 -4.43
C VAL A 514 6.15 22.70 -3.48
N TYR A 515 5.16 21.81 -3.43
CA TYR A 515 3.89 22.03 -2.72
C TYR A 515 3.80 21.26 -1.37
N ARG A 516 2.65 21.42 -0.70
CA ARG A 516 2.32 20.86 0.61
C ARG A 516 2.35 19.32 0.62
N ILE A 517 2.84 18.75 1.74
CA ILE A 517 2.73 17.30 2.02
C ILE A 517 1.31 16.99 2.50
N VAL A 518 0.64 16.00 1.94
CA VAL A 518 -0.66 15.52 2.44
C VAL A 518 -0.53 14.06 2.80
N CYS A 519 -1.02 13.68 3.97
CA CYS A 519 -0.90 12.32 4.50
C CYS A 519 -2.17 11.89 5.23
N ALA A 520 -2.68 10.72 4.85
CA ALA A 520 -3.70 9.98 5.57
C ALA A 520 -3.23 8.55 5.81
N VAL A 521 -3.74 7.93 6.88
CA VAL A 521 -3.46 6.52 7.18
C VAL A 521 -4.77 5.75 7.14
N MET A 522 -4.79 4.69 6.35
CA MET A 522 -5.96 3.82 6.17
C MET A 522 -5.69 2.46 6.79
N GLY A 523 -6.34 2.21 7.93
CA GLY A 523 -6.42 0.90 8.58
C GLY A 523 -7.65 0.13 8.10
N CYS A 524 -7.46 -0.86 7.24
CA CYS A 524 -8.57 -1.66 6.69
C CYS A 524 -8.36 -3.17 6.86
#